data_AF-A0AAX2IGW8-F1
#
_entry.id   AF-A0AAX2IGW8-F1
#
_cell.length_a   1.000
_cell.length_b   1.000
_cell.length_c   1.000
_cell.angle_alpha   90.00
_cell.angle_beta   90.00
_cell.angle_gamma   90.00
#
_symmetry.space_group_name_H-M   'P 1'
#
loop_
_entity.id
_entity.type
_entity.pdbx_description
1 polymer ?
#
loop_
_entity_poly.entity_id
_entity_poly.type
_entity_poly.pdbx_seq_one_letter_code
_entity_poly.pdbx_strand_id
1 'polypeptide(L)'
;MPSFAPRNEPRKKKEELELKKLILKNAILNGLTLEIISKKAEIYKTAIVSYNKAILRVIKDYEWKNKTHSFNKEKATREIEIWQNKNVETIICEIKKQL
;
A
#
# COMPACT_ATOMS: atom_id res chain seq x y z
N MET A 1 10.91 31.14 0.44
CA MET A 1 9.79 30.20 0.71
C MET A 1 10.19 28.81 0.22
N PRO A 2 10.10 27.75 1.03
CA PRO A 2 10.42 26.42 0.55
C PRO A 2 9.38 25.98 -0.50
N SER A 3 9.87 25.62 -1.68
CA SER A 3 9.08 25.09 -2.78
C SER A 3 8.49 23.73 -2.38
N PHE A 4 7.19 23.69 -2.10
CA PHE A 4 6.43 22.45 -2.03
C PHE A 4 6.23 21.93 -3.46
N ALA A 5 7.27 21.30 -4.02
CA ALA A 5 7.13 20.53 -5.25
C ALA A 5 5.93 19.58 -5.08
N PRO A 6 5.04 19.46 -6.08
CA PRO A 6 3.91 18.55 -6.00
C PRO A 6 4.47 17.13 -5.78
N ARG A 7 4.22 16.60 -4.58
CA ARG A 7 4.69 15.27 -4.19
C ARG A 7 3.97 14.25 -5.07
N ASN A 8 4.68 13.72 -6.07
CA ASN A 8 4.35 12.45 -6.74
C ASN A 8 4.40 11.25 -5.75
N GLU A 9 4.25 11.49 -4.44
CA GLU A 9 4.35 10.50 -3.36
C GLU A 9 3.35 9.36 -3.54
N PRO A 10 2.04 9.58 -3.82
CA PRO A 10 1.12 8.46 -4.01
C PRO A 10 1.48 7.60 -5.22
N ARG A 11 1.95 8.22 -6.31
CA ARG A 11 2.35 7.50 -7.53
C ARG A 11 3.56 6.61 -7.26
N LYS A 12 4.62 7.16 -6.67
CA LYS A 12 5.82 6.38 -6.30
C LYS A 12 5.48 5.26 -5.31
N LYS A 13 4.59 5.53 -4.34
CA LYS A 13 4.12 4.53 -3.38
C LYS A 13 3.27 3.44 -4.02
N LYS A 14 2.51 3.75 -5.07
CA LYS A 14 1.77 2.77 -5.87
C LYS A 14 2.72 1.85 -6.63
N GLU A 15 3.73 2.41 -7.28
CA GLU A 15 4.76 1.64 -8.00
C GLU A 15 5.53 0.73 -7.02
N GLU A 16 5.89 1.24 -5.84
CA GLU A 16 6.50 0.44 -4.78
C GLU A 16 5.58 -0.70 -4.31
N LEU A 17 4.29 -0.42 -4.11
CA LEU A 17 3.30 -1.42 -3.71
C LEU A 17 3.19 -2.58 -4.72
N GLU A 18 3.05 -2.27 -6.01
CA GLU A 18 2.97 -3.29 -7.06
C GLU A 18 4.26 -4.13 -7.14
N LEU A 19 5.43 -3.50 -6.97
CA LEU A 19 6.70 -4.21 -6.90
C LEU A 19 6.75 -5.18 -5.71
N LYS A 20 6.33 -4.74 -4.51
CA LYS A 20 6.29 -5.62 -3.32
C LYS A 20 5.29 -6.77 -3.51
N LYS A 21 4.15 -6.51 -4.16
CA LYS A 21 3.18 -7.55 -4.53
C LYS A 21 3.80 -8.62 -5.42
N LEU A 22 4.52 -8.21 -6.46
CA LEU A 22 5.18 -9.10 -7.40
C LEU A 22 6.28 -9.92 -6.71
N ILE A 23 7.09 -9.29 -5.85
CA ILE A 23 8.12 -9.98 -5.06
C ILE A 23 7.51 -11.06 -4.15
N LEU A 24 6.35 -10.80 -3.54
CA LEU A 24 5.63 -11.76 -2.71
C LEU A 24 5.05 -12.90 -3.56
N LYS A 25 4.43 -12.59 -4.70
CA LYS A 25 3.94 -13.60 -5.65
C LYS A 25 5.06 -14.55 -6.09
N ASN A 26 6.20 -14.00 -6.51
CA ASN A 26 7.36 -14.80 -6.94
C ASN A 26 7.93 -15.63 -5.79
N ALA A 27 7.94 -15.12 -4.56
CA ALA A 27 8.39 -15.88 -3.40
C ALA A 27 7.51 -17.11 -3.12
N ILE A 28 6.19 -16.95 -3.30
CA ILE A 28 5.23 -18.04 -3.14
C ILE A 28 5.37 -19.06 -4.28
N LEU A 29 5.47 -18.59 -5.53
CA LEU A 29 5.63 -19.46 -6.72
C LEU A 29 6.91 -20.28 -6.68
N ASN A 30 8.02 -19.66 -6.26
CA ASN A 30 9.32 -20.33 -6.16
C ASN A 30 9.43 -21.24 -4.93
N GLY A 31 8.36 -21.38 -4.13
CA GLY A 31 8.36 -22.24 -2.95
C GLY A 31 9.42 -21.86 -1.92
N LEU A 32 9.69 -20.55 -1.73
CA LEU A 32 10.63 -20.11 -0.70
C LEU A 32 10.13 -20.50 0.71
N THR A 33 11.03 -20.47 1.69
CA THR A 33 10.68 -20.82 3.07
C THR A 33 9.55 -19.94 3.60
N LEU A 34 8.73 -20.52 4.48
CA LEU A 34 7.56 -19.83 5.06
C LEU A 34 7.97 -18.54 5.78
N GLU A 35 9.12 -18.53 6.45
CA GLU A 35 9.68 -17.34 7.10
C GLU A 35 9.94 -16.18 6.11
N ILE A 36 10.55 -16.49 4.95
CA ILE A 36 10.82 -15.48 3.91
C ILE A 36 9.51 -14.95 3.31
N ILE A 37 8.53 -15.83 3.09
CA ILE A 37 7.22 -15.47 2.57
C ILE A 37 6.48 -14.57 3.58
N SER A 38 6.48 -14.92 4.86
CA SER A 38 5.87 -14.13 5.94
C SER A 38 6.48 -12.73 6.03
N LYS A 39 7.81 -12.63 6.02
CA LYS A 39 8.50 -11.33 6.02
C LYS A 39 8.13 -10.48 4.79
N LYS A 40 8.03 -11.09 3.61
CA LYS A 40 7.61 -10.39 2.38
C LYS A 40 6.14 -9.97 2.43
N ALA A 41 5.28 -10.77 3.05
CA ALA A 41 3.87 -10.42 3.25
C ALA A 41 3.68 -9.26 4.23
N GLU A 42 4.49 -9.17 5.29
CA GLU A 42 4.51 -7.98 6.17
C GLU A 42 4.98 -6.72 5.43
N ILE A 43 6.02 -6.84 4.59
CA ILE A 43 6.49 -5.73 3.76
C ILE A 43 5.38 -5.28 2.79
N TYR A 44 4.65 -6.22 2.20
CA TYR A 44 3.50 -5.90 1.33
C TYR A 44 2.37 -5.22 2.12
N LYS A 45 2.02 -5.72 3.31
CA LYS A 45 1.05 -5.13 4.23
C LYS A 45 1.39 -3.66 4.54
N THR A 46 2.64 -3.42 4.94
CA THR A 46 3.12 -2.07 5.26
C THR A 46 3.14 -1.14 4.05
N ALA A 47 3.46 -1.65 2.86
CA ALA A 47 3.40 -0.87 1.62
C ALA A 47 1.97 -0.39 1.29
N ILE A 48 0.95 -1.24 1.47
CA ILE A 48 -0.46 -0.85 1.27
C ILE A 48 -0.86 0.26 2.23
N VAL A 49 -0.56 0.09 3.52
CA VAL A 49 -0.86 1.10 4.54
C VAL A 49 -0.15 2.41 4.22
N SER A 50 1.13 2.36 3.79
CA SER A 50 1.90 3.54 3.39
C SER A 50 1.29 4.26 2.19
N TYR A 51 0.85 3.52 1.17
CA TYR A 51 0.19 4.07 -0.01
C TYR A 51 -1.12 4.78 0.34
N ASN A 52 -2.00 4.16 1.13
CA ASN A 52 -3.26 4.78 1.54
C ASN A 52 -3.03 6.00 2.44
N LYS A 53 -2.02 5.98 3.32
CA LYS A 53 -1.63 7.17 4.10
C LYS A 53 -1.16 8.32 3.19
N ALA A 54 -0.45 8.01 2.10
CA ALA A 54 -0.05 9.03 1.12
C ALA A 54 -1.26 9.63 0.40
N ILE A 55 -2.28 8.82 0.06
CA ILE A 55 -3.55 9.32 -0.48
C ILE A 55 -4.21 10.30 0.50
N LEU A 56 -4.33 9.93 1.78
CA LEU A 56 -4.93 10.80 2.79
C LEU A 56 -4.18 12.12 2.97
N ARG A 57 -2.85 12.10 2.90
CA ARG A 57 -2.03 13.32 2.92
C ARG A 57 -2.32 14.22 1.73
N VAL A 58 -2.42 13.64 0.53
CA VAL A 58 -2.76 14.40 -0.68
C VAL A 58 -4.18 14.98 -0.59
N ILE A 59 -5.16 14.22 -0.11
CA ILE A 59 -6.51 14.74 0.14
C ILE A 59 -6.44 15.97 1.05
N LYS A 60 -5.76 15.86 2.20
CA LYS A 60 -5.62 16.97 3.15
C LYS A 60 -4.95 18.20 2.53
N ASP A 61 -3.91 18.00 1.72
CA ASP A 61 -3.22 19.09 1.02
C ASP A 61 -4.10 19.78 -0.02
N TYR A 62 -4.96 19.04 -0.71
CA TYR A 62 -5.91 19.59 -1.69
C TYR A 62 -7.07 20.31 -1.00
N GLU A 63 -7.64 19.72 0.07
CA GLU A 63 -8.63 20.35 0.95
C GLU A 63 -8.09 21.69 1.47
N TRP A 64 -6.84 21.73 1.97
CA TRP A 64 -6.20 22.96 2.45
C TRP A 64 -6.01 24.02 1.35
N LYS A 65 -5.74 23.59 0.12
CA LYS A 65 -5.56 24.48 -1.04
C LYS A 65 -6.88 24.83 -1.74
N ASN A 66 -8.03 24.39 -1.22
CA ASN A 66 -9.34 24.49 -1.86
C ASN A 66 -9.35 23.98 -3.31
N LYS A 67 -8.59 22.92 -3.60
CA LYS A 67 -8.51 22.29 -4.91
C LYS A 67 -9.40 21.05 -4.97
N THR A 68 -10.09 20.87 -6.08
CA THR A 68 -10.86 19.65 -6.33
C THR A 68 -9.93 18.44 -6.54
N HIS A 69 -10.35 17.28 -6.07
CA HIS A 69 -9.64 16.02 -6.27
C HIS A 69 -10.64 14.85 -6.42
N SER A 70 -10.20 13.77 -7.06
CA SER A 70 -10.99 12.55 -7.28
C SER A 70 -10.76 11.45 -6.24
N PHE A 71 -9.87 11.67 -5.27
CA PHE A 71 -9.57 10.67 -4.24
C PHE A 71 -10.72 10.49 -3.24
N ASN A 72 -11.00 9.24 -2.87
CA ASN A 72 -12.01 8.89 -1.86
C ASN A 72 -11.33 8.69 -0.50
N LYS A 73 -11.64 9.59 0.45
CA LYS A 73 -11.08 9.60 1.81
C LYS A 73 -11.51 8.38 2.63
N GLU A 74 -12.80 8.08 2.63
CA GLU A 74 -13.39 6.96 3.39
C GLU A 74 -12.85 5.62 2.92
N LYS A 75 -12.67 5.46 1.60
CA LYS A 75 -12.05 4.26 1.05
C LYS A 75 -10.61 4.10 1.54
N ALA A 76 -9.81 5.17 1.53
CA ALA A 76 -8.43 5.12 1.97
C ALA A 76 -8.30 4.86 3.49
N THR A 77 -9.16 5.44 4.33
CA THR A 77 -9.16 5.16 5.78
C THR A 77 -9.56 3.72 6.07
N ARG A 78 -10.62 3.22 5.43
CA ARG A 78 -11.09 1.85 5.61
C ARG A 78 -10.04 0.82 5.20
N GLU A 79 -9.35 1.05 4.07
CA GLU A 79 -8.25 0.18 3.66
C GLU A 79 -7.10 0.18 4.68
N ILE A 80 -6.74 1.32 5.27
CA ILE A 80 -5.70 1.36 6.32
C ILE A 80 -6.10 0.47 7.50
N GLU A 81 -7.33 0.60 8.00
CA GLU A 81 -7.81 -0.18 9.14
C GLU A 81 -7.85 -1.68 8.83
N ILE A 82 -8.41 -2.06 7.69
CA ILE A 82 -8.45 -3.46 7.24
C ILE A 82 -7.03 -4.03 7.18
N TRP A 83 -6.11 -3.34 6.51
CA TRP A 83 -4.76 -3.83 6.30
C TRP A 83 -3.89 -3.76 7.54
N GLN A 84 -4.17 -2.90 8.53
CA GLN A 84 -3.47 -2.93 9.81
C GLN A 84 -3.85 -4.16 10.64
N ASN A 85 -5.14 -4.51 10.65
CA ASN A 85 -5.67 -5.63 11.43
C ASN A 85 -5.51 -6.99 10.74
N LYS A 86 -5.13 -7.01 9.45
CA LYS A 86 -4.98 -8.24 8.68
C LYS A 86 -3.80 -9.09 9.14
N ASN A 87 -4.01 -10.39 9.32
CA ASN A 87 -2.94 -11.34 9.64
C ASN A 87 -2.12 -11.68 8.37
N VAL A 88 -0.83 -11.93 8.56
CA VAL A 88 0.15 -12.29 7.52
C VAL A 88 -0.27 -13.57 6.80
N GLU A 89 -0.77 -14.57 7.51
CA GLU A 89 -1.29 -15.82 6.92
C GLU A 89 -2.44 -15.57 5.96
N THR A 90 -3.39 -14.71 6.35
CA THR A 90 -4.52 -14.31 5.50
C THR A 90 -4.02 -13.63 4.21
N ILE A 91 -3.01 -12.77 4.32
CA ILE A 91 -2.38 -12.09 3.17
C ILE A 91 -1.75 -13.10 2.22
N ILE A 92 -1.00 -14.07 2.76
CA ILE A 92 -0.37 -15.12 1.95
C ILE A 92 -1.44 -15.95 1.23
N CYS A 93 -2.51 -16.33 1.93
CA CYS A 93 -3.64 -17.09 1.36
C CYS A 93 -4.36 -16.31 0.25
N GLU A 94 -4.58 -14.99 0.42
CA GLU A 94 -5.18 -14.16 -0.62
C GLU A 94 -4.31 -14.05 -1.85
N ILE A 95 -2.99 -13.89 -1.68
CA ILE A 95 -2.07 -13.81 -2.81
C ILE A 95 -1.99 -15.16 -3.53
N LYS A 96 -2.02 -16.28 -2.79
CA LYS A 96 -2.12 -17.63 -3.38
C LYS A 96 -3.37 -17.82 -4.24
N LYS A 97 -4.52 -17.26 -3.85
CA LYS A 97 -5.75 -17.31 -4.66
C LYS A 97 -5.69 -16.45 -5.94
N GLN A 98 -4.72 -15.55 -6.04
CA GLN A 98 -4.50 -14.65 -7.19
C GLN A 98 -3.32 -15.08 -8.09
N LEU A 99 -2.73 -16.24 -7.82
CA LEU A 99 -1.74 -16.90 -8.68
C LEU A 99 -2.48 -17.77 -9.69
#